data_AF-A0A210Q2M4-F1
#
_entry.id   AF-A0A210Q2M4-F1
#
_cell.length_a   1.000
_cell.length_b   1.000
_cell.length_c   1.000
_cell.angle_alpha   90.00
_cell.angle_beta   90.00
_cell.angle_gamma   90.00
#
_symmetry.space_group_name_H-M   'P 1'
#
loop_
_entity.id
_entity.type
_entity.pdbx_description
1 polymer ?
#
loop_
_entity_poly.entity_id
_entity_poly.type
_entity_poly.pdbx_seq_one_letter_code
_entity_poly.pdbx_strand_id
1 'polypeptide(L)'
;MRFAIVGHSFIARVAGNSLLQSDDVQLKGIRGATTWTLLLSKKIRDFDVDRVLLQIGGNDIGPTSNPYDIVSDICDVVAMFVEKVCRLI
;
A
#
# COMPACT_ATOMS: atom_id res chain seq x y z
N MET A 1 -13.05 3.30 13.97
CA MET A 1 -11.65 2.96 13.71
C MET A 1 -11.54 2.62 12.24
N ARG A 2 -10.77 3.40 11.47
CA ARG A 2 -10.65 3.25 10.01
C ARG A 2 -9.40 2.42 9.72
N PHE A 3 -9.61 1.19 9.25
CA PHE A 3 -8.51 0.31 8.84
C PHE A 3 -8.45 0.21 7.33
N ALA A 4 -7.24 0.10 6.79
CA ALA A 4 -7.05 -0.18 5.39
C ALA A 4 -5.98 -1.19 5.09
N ILE A 5 -6.15 -1.83 3.94
CA ILE A 5 -5.13 -2.66 3.31
C ILE A 5 -4.73 -1.97 2.02
N VAL A 6 -3.47 -1.58 1.93
CA VAL A 6 -2.88 -0.95 0.74
C VAL A 6 -1.97 -1.94 0.05
N GLY A 7 -2.06 -2.06 -1.27
CA GLY A 7 -1.12 -2.90 -2.00
C GLY A 7 -1.19 -2.77 -3.51
N HIS A 8 -0.63 -3.76 -4.19
CA HIS A 8 -0.53 -3.76 -5.64
C HIS A 8 -1.67 -4.55 -6.30
N SER A 9 -1.34 -5.43 -7.25
CA SER A 9 -2.30 -6.17 -8.08
C SER A 9 -3.23 -7.10 -7.30
N PHE A 10 -2.77 -7.68 -6.20
CA PHE A 10 -3.58 -8.59 -5.38
C PHE A 10 -4.70 -7.81 -4.68
N ILE A 11 -4.36 -6.77 -3.91
CA ILE A 11 -5.35 -5.92 -3.24
C ILE A 11 -6.28 -5.24 -4.25
N ALA A 12 -5.76 -4.83 -5.42
CA ALA A 12 -6.59 -4.23 -6.47
C ALA A 12 -7.63 -5.21 -7.02
N ARG A 13 -7.32 -6.51 -7.03
CA ARG A 13 -8.26 -7.57 -7.44
C ARG A 13 -9.27 -7.85 -6.34
N VAL A 14 -8.83 -7.94 -5.08
CA VAL A 14 -9.71 -8.15 -3.93
C VAL A 14 -10.70 -6.99 -3.78
N ALA A 15 -10.24 -5.74 -3.94
CA ALA A 15 -11.09 -4.55 -3.92
C ALA A 15 -12.15 -4.50 -5.03
N GLY A 16 -12.00 -5.29 -6.09
CA GLY A 16 -13.01 -5.44 -7.14
C GLY A 16 -14.07 -6.52 -6.82
N ASN A 17 -13.90 -7.29 -5.75
CA ASN A 17 -14.81 -8.36 -5.36
C ASN A 17 -15.80 -7.87 -4.29
N SER A 18 -17.08 -7.80 -4.64
CA SER A 18 -18.15 -7.34 -3.74
C SER A 18 -18.30 -8.19 -2.48
N LEU A 19 -17.97 -9.48 -2.54
CA LEU A 19 -18.08 -10.41 -1.40
C LEU A 19 -17.02 -10.16 -0.31
N LEU A 20 -15.96 -9.40 -0.65
CA LEU A 20 -14.85 -9.10 0.25
C LEU A 20 -14.84 -7.62 0.67
N GLN A 21 -15.89 -6.86 0.30
CA GLN A 21 -16.08 -5.50 0.78
C GLN A 21 -16.57 -5.53 2.23
N SER A 22 -16.07 -4.58 3.02
CA SER A 22 -16.47 -4.38 4.40
C SER A 22 -16.48 -2.88 4.67
N ASP A 23 -17.47 -2.41 5.43
CA ASP A 23 -17.55 -1.01 5.85
C ASP A 23 -16.41 -0.64 6.82
N ASP A 24 -15.83 -1.64 7.50
CA ASP A 24 -14.77 -1.46 8.49
C ASP A 24 -13.36 -1.46 7.86
N VAL A 25 -13.21 -2.04 6.66
CA VAL A 25 -11.90 -2.26 6.01
C VAL A 25 -11.89 -1.70 4.60
N GLN A 26 -11.05 -0.69 4.38
CA GLN A 26 -10.88 -0.11 3.06
C GLN A 26 -9.75 -0.79 2.29
N LEU A 27 -10.09 -1.43 1.18
CA LEU A 27 -9.10 -2.04 0.28
C LEU A 27 -8.66 -1.04 -0.79
N LYS A 28 -7.36 -0.73 -0.85
CA LYS A 28 -6.79 0.19 -1.85
C LYS A 28 -5.63 -0.47 -2.58
N GLY A 29 -5.88 -0.90 -3.79
CA GLY A 29 -4.86 -1.50 -4.63
C GLY A 29 -4.63 -0.76 -5.95
N ILE A 30 -3.38 -0.71 -6.41
CA ILE A 30 -3.02 -0.21 -7.74
C ILE A 30 -2.35 -1.35 -8.53
N ARG A 31 -2.99 -1.80 -9.62
CA ARG A 31 -2.45 -2.89 -10.44
C ARG A 31 -1.11 -2.47 -11.06
N GLY A 32 -0.14 -3.38 -11.00
CA GLY A 32 1.20 -3.17 -11.55
C GLY A 32 2.06 -2.15 -10.79
N ALA A 33 1.58 -1.59 -9.68
CA ALA A 33 2.34 -0.61 -8.93
C ALA A 33 3.53 -1.25 -8.21
N THR A 34 4.70 -0.65 -8.37
CA THR A 34 5.87 -0.78 -7.48
C THR A 34 5.65 0.01 -6.19
N THR A 35 6.52 -0.20 -5.20
CA THR A 35 6.50 0.55 -3.95
C THR A 35 6.69 2.04 -4.19
N TRP A 36 7.64 2.41 -5.05
CA TRP A 36 7.85 3.80 -5.49
C TRP A 36 6.60 4.43 -6.12
N THR A 37 5.92 3.72 -7.02
CA THR A 37 4.72 4.28 -7.67
C THR A 37 3.52 4.39 -6.72
N LEU A 38 3.45 3.55 -5.68
CA LEU A 38 2.48 3.70 -4.59
C LEU A 38 2.74 4.98 -3.78
N LEU A 39 4.01 5.28 -3.47
CA LEU A 39 4.41 6.52 -2.79
C LEU A 39 3.96 7.76 -3.55
N LEU A 40 4.14 7.77 -4.88
CA LEU A 40 3.75 8.89 -5.74
C LEU A 40 2.23 9.01 -5.95
N SER A 41 1.46 7.96 -5.64
CA SER A 41 0.03 7.95 -5.90
C SER A 41 -0.73 8.87 -4.95
N LYS A 42 -1.33 9.92 -5.51
CA LYS A 42 -2.25 10.81 -4.78
C LYS A 42 -3.37 10.04 -4.03
N LYS A 43 -3.85 8.94 -4.61
CA LYS A 43 -4.91 8.10 -3.97
C LYS A 43 -4.45 7.45 -2.66
N ILE A 44 -3.16 7.20 -2.51
CA ILE A 44 -2.56 6.62 -1.30
C ILE A 44 -2.10 7.76 -0.36
N ARG A 45 -1.52 8.82 -0.93
CA ARG A 45 -1.06 10.00 -0.18
C ARG A 45 -2.18 10.80 0.46
N ASP A 46 -3.37 10.84 -0.11
CA ASP A 46 -4.51 11.56 0.48
C ASP A 46 -5.35 10.64 1.37
N PHE A 47 -4.88 9.41 1.59
CA PHE A 47 -5.64 8.43 2.32
C PHE A 47 -5.52 8.63 3.83
N ASP A 48 -6.68 8.73 4.49
CA ASP A 48 -6.84 9.06 5.89
C ASP A 48 -7.44 7.86 6.65
N VAL A 49 -6.59 7.16 7.37
CA VAL A 49 -6.91 5.92 8.10
C VAL A 49 -6.11 5.84 9.39
N ASP A 50 -6.69 5.21 10.41
CA ASP A 50 -6.06 5.11 11.73
C ASP A 50 -5.03 3.97 11.77
N ARG A 51 -5.25 2.94 10.93
CA ARG A 51 -4.39 1.77 10.81
C ARG A 51 -4.25 1.32 9.36
N VAL A 52 -3.07 0.88 8.97
CA VAL A 52 -2.80 0.38 7.63
C VAL A 52 -2.00 -0.93 7.65
N LEU A 53 -2.38 -1.87 6.79
CA LEU A 53 -1.57 -3.04 6.44
C LEU A 53 -1.04 -2.84 5.02
N LEU A 54 0.28 -2.96 4.85
CA LEU A 54 0.95 -2.77 3.58
C LEU A 54 1.32 -4.10 2.94
N GLN A 55 0.75 -4.37 1.78
CA GLN A 55 1.07 -5.50 0.90
C GLN A 55 1.80 -4.95 -0.33
N ILE A 56 3.09 -4.67 -0.19
CA ILE A 56 3.94 -3.96 -1.16
C ILE A 56 5.24 -4.74 -1.44
N GLY A 57 6.11 -4.24 -2.33
CA GLY A 57 7.40 -4.87 -2.66
C GLY A 57 7.35 -5.94 -3.74
N GLY A 58 6.20 -6.61 -3.95
CA GLY A 58 6.12 -7.76 -4.85
C GLY A 58 6.43 -7.46 -6.32
N ASN A 59 6.06 -6.27 -6.81
CA ASN A 59 6.35 -5.83 -8.18
C ASN A 59 7.73 -5.17 -8.32
N ASP A 60 8.41 -4.88 -7.22
CA ASP A 60 9.73 -4.26 -7.20
C ASP A 60 10.83 -5.30 -7.47
N ILE A 61 10.52 -6.59 -7.28
CA ILE A 61 11.46 -7.71 -7.46
C ILE A 61 11.56 -8.07 -8.95
N GLY A 62 12.76 -7.91 -9.50
CA GLY A 62 13.11 -8.28 -10.87
C GLY A 62 14.61 -8.59 -11.01
N PRO A 63 15.06 -9.08 -12.19
CA PRO A 63 16.43 -9.54 -12.40
C PRO A 63 17.50 -8.46 -12.18
N THR A 64 17.14 -7.18 -12.32
CA THR A 64 18.03 -6.03 -12.19
C THR A 64 17.75 -5.22 -10.93
N SER A 65 16.82 -5.67 -10.08
CA SER A 65 16.40 -4.90 -8.92
C SER A 65 17.46 -4.97 -7.82
N ASN A 66 17.70 -3.82 -7.18
CA ASN A 66 18.59 -3.72 -6.04
C ASN A 66 17.76 -3.79 -4.73
N PRO A 67 18.03 -4.76 -3.84
CA PRO A 67 17.27 -4.90 -2.60
C PRO A 67 17.36 -3.67 -1.68
N TYR A 68 18.47 -2.91 -1.73
CA TYR A 68 18.60 -1.69 -0.92
C TYR A 68 17.63 -0.60 -1.37
N ASP A 69 17.45 -0.44 -2.67
CA ASP A 69 16.51 0.55 -3.23
C ASP A 69 15.06 0.16 -2.88
N ILE A 70 14.74 -1.14 -2.97
CA ILE A 70 13.41 -1.65 -2.56
C ILE A 70 13.14 -1.37 -1.08
N VAL A 71 14.11 -1.63 -0.20
CA VAL A 71 13.96 -1.35 1.23
C VAL A 71 13.82 0.14 1.49
N SER A 72 14.60 0.98 0.79
CA SER A 72 14.48 2.44 0.89
C SER A 72 13.06 2.91 0.51
N ASP A 73 12.53 2.46 -0.62
CA ASP A 73 11.19 2.80 -1.07
C ASP A 73 10.10 2.35 -0.07
N ILE A 74 10.26 1.15 0.52
CA ILE A 74 9.37 0.67 1.57
C ILE A 74 9.43 1.58 2.79
N CYS A 75 10.63 1.96 3.24
CA CYS A 75 10.81 2.88 4.37
C CYS A 75 10.12 4.22 4.11
N ASP A 76 10.19 4.77 2.89
CA ASP A 76 9.53 6.02 2.54
C ASP A 76 7.99 5.90 2.59
N VAL A 77 7.43 4.79 2.12
CA VAL A 77 5.98 4.52 2.24
C VAL A 77 5.57 4.37 3.70
N VAL A 78 6.38 3.68 4.52
CA VAL A 78 6.14 3.54 5.96
C VAL A 78 6.16 4.92 6.64
N ALA A 79 7.18 5.73 6.37
CA ALA A 79 7.34 7.07 6.93
C ALA A 79 6.14 7.96 6.61
N MET A 80 5.67 7.95 5.35
CA MET A 80 4.48 8.70 4.93
C MET A 80 3.23 8.36 5.77
N PHE A 81 3.03 7.09 6.17
CA PHE A 81 1.90 6.72 7.03
C PHE A 81 2.14 7.08 8.50
N VAL A 82 3.37 6.90 9.00
CA VAL A 82 3.74 7.29 10.36
C VAL A 82 3.56 8.79 10.59
N GLU A 83 3.95 9.63 9.64
CA GLU A 83 3.78 11.10 9.68
C GLU A 83 2.30 11.50 9.81
N LYS A 84 1.38 10.68 9.31
CA LYS A 84 -0.07 10.88 9.45
C LYS A 84 -0.65 10.34 10.75
N VAL A 85 0.19 9.91 11.69
CA VAL A 85 -0.22 9.23 12.92
C VAL A 85 -1.00 7.93 12.64
N CYS A 86 -0.74 7.32 11.47
CA CYS A 86 -1.32 6.03 11.12
C CYS A 86 -0.46 4.90 11.70
N ARG A 87 -1.10 3.93 12.36
CA ARG A 87 -0.40 2.76 12.88
C ARG A 87 -0.26 1.69 11.79
N LEU A 88 0.97 1.33 11.44
CA LEU A 88 1.25 0.15 10.63
C LEU A 88 1.01 -1.14 11.43
N ILE A 89 0.45 -2.15 10.77
CA ILE A 89 0.25 -3.52 11.28
C ILE A 89 1.12 -4.49 10.50
#